data_AF-A0A6A5KJJ2-F1
#
_entry.id   AF-A0A6A5KJJ2-F1
#
_cell.length_a   1.000
_cell.length_b   1.000
_cell.length_c   1.000
_cell.angle_alpha   90.00
_cell.angle_beta   90.00
_cell.angle_gamma   90.00
#
_symmetry.space_group_name_H-M   'P 1'
#
loop_
_entity.id
_entity.type
_entity.pdbx_description
1 polymer ?
#
loop_
_entity_poly.entity_id
_entity_poly.type
_entity_poly.pdbx_seq_one_letter_code
_entity_poly.pdbx_strand_id
1 'polypeptide(L)'
;PRPPQSIPTIKVPRPAKPTFTTLKLSKESDLRGAIKEWICEFRDEGPYGEDVDALIKYLRKVVLEERDLGKAVGVVSWIEYVSSEKDERGIWTTPIKRVRDGVRGAARERGLGDVVFD
;
A
#
# COMPACT_ATOMS: atom_id res chain seq x y z
N PRO A 1 -24.25 20.96 47.80
CA PRO A 1 -24.09 20.95 46.32
C PRO A 1 -22.92 20.05 45.91
N ARG A 2 -23.18 18.90 45.27
CA ARG A 2 -22.13 18.02 44.73
C ARG A 2 -21.73 18.53 43.33
N PRO A 3 -20.43 18.64 43.00
CA PRO A 3 -20.02 18.96 41.65
C PRO A 3 -20.47 17.84 40.68
N PRO A 4 -20.85 18.17 39.43
CA PRO A 4 -21.25 17.17 38.45
C PRO A 4 -20.07 16.25 38.13
N GLN A 5 -20.27 14.94 38.27
CA GLN A 5 -19.27 13.94 37.92
C GLN A 5 -19.08 13.90 36.40
N SER A 6 -17.85 14.12 35.95
CA SER A 6 -17.46 14.05 34.54
C SER A 6 -17.71 12.65 33.98
N ILE A 7 -18.52 12.57 32.92
CA ILE A 7 -18.80 11.34 32.19
C ILE A 7 -17.47 10.79 31.64
N PRO A 8 -17.06 9.55 31.96
CA PRO A 8 -15.84 8.98 31.43
C PRO A 8 -15.97 8.80 29.92
N THR A 9 -15.26 9.63 29.15
CA THR A 9 -15.11 9.47 27.70
C THR A 9 -14.25 8.24 27.45
N ILE A 10 -14.87 7.17 26.95
CA ILE A 10 -14.14 6.00 26.45
C ILE A 10 -13.44 6.43 25.14
N LYS A 11 -12.11 6.57 25.17
CA LYS A 11 -11.33 6.74 23.93
C LYS A 11 -11.23 5.38 23.27
N VAL A 12 -12.11 5.10 22.32
CA VAL A 12 -11.95 3.95 21.42
C VAL A 12 -10.67 4.18 20.59
N PRO A 13 -9.63 3.32 20.69
CA PRO A 13 -8.45 3.47 19.85
C PRO A 13 -8.87 3.30 18.40
N ARG A 14 -8.58 4.33 17.58
CA ARG A 14 -8.75 4.21 16.12
C ARG A 14 -7.90 3.04 15.64
N PRO A 15 -8.42 2.16 14.76
CA PRO A 15 -7.63 1.08 14.19
C PRO A 15 -6.35 1.67 13.58
N ALA A 16 -5.22 1.05 13.91
CA ALA A 16 -3.92 1.52 13.45
C ALA A 16 -3.88 1.47 11.92
N LYS A 17 -3.46 2.57 11.29
CA LYS A 17 -3.35 2.62 9.84
C LYS A 17 -2.45 1.47 9.36
N PRO A 18 -2.81 0.80 8.25
CA PRO A 18 -1.90 -0.12 7.62
C PRO A 18 -0.57 0.57 7.39
N THR A 19 0.51 -0.18 7.59
CA THR A 19 1.87 0.34 7.49
C THR A 19 2.65 -0.59 6.57
N PHE A 20 3.34 -0.03 5.57
CA PHE A 20 4.14 -0.78 4.62
C PHE A 20 5.58 -1.03 5.11
N THR A 21 6.12 -0.15 5.95
CA THR A 21 7.50 -0.21 6.45
C THR A 21 7.55 -0.07 7.97
N THR A 22 8.59 -0.57 8.63
CA THR A 22 8.83 -0.37 10.08
C THR A 22 8.78 1.11 10.53
N LEU A 23 8.88 2.04 9.58
CA LEU A 23 8.82 3.50 9.75
C LEU A 23 7.40 4.09 9.83
N LYS A 24 6.30 3.31 9.84
CA LYS A 24 4.93 3.86 10.01
C LYS A 24 4.51 4.88 8.95
N LEU A 25 5.05 4.73 7.74
CA LEU A 25 4.80 5.65 6.64
C LEU A 25 3.35 5.57 6.18
N SER A 26 2.60 6.64 6.47
CA SER A 26 1.18 6.77 6.10
C SER A 26 0.96 7.78 4.97
N LYS A 27 1.98 8.62 4.67
CA LYS A 27 1.94 9.66 3.63
C LYS A 27 2.40 9.09 2.30
N GLU A 28 1.67 9.40 1.24
CA GLU A 28 1.91 8.88 -0.11
C GLU A 28 3.31 9.24 -0.65
N SER A 29 3.77 10.48 -0.49
CA SER A 29 5.11 10.90 -0.95
C SER A 29 6.25 10.14 -0.29
N ASP A 30 6.08 9.82 0.99
CA ASP A 30 7.08 9.09 1.76
C ASP A 30 7.14 7.62 1.32
N LEU A 31 5.97 7.03 1.10
CA LEU A 31 5.83 5.68 0.54
C LEU A 31 6.47 5.57 -0.85
N ARG A 32 6.26 6.56 -1.73
CA ARG A 32 6.90 6.59 -3.05
C ARG A 32 8.43 6.67 -2.95
N GLY A 33 8.97 7.44 -2.01
CA GLY A 33 10.40 7.53 -1.73
C GLY A 33 10.98 6.19 -1.29
N ALA A 34 10.38 5.57 -0.28
CA ALA A 34 10.81 4.27 0.24
C ALA A 34 10.74 3.16 -0.83
N ILE A 35 9.68 3.13 -1.63
CA ILE A 35 9.53 2.18 -2.74
C ILE A 35 10.60 2.40 -3.80
N LYS A 36 10.93 3.66 -4.12
CA LYS A 36 11.98 3.96 -5.09
C LYS A 36 13.35 3.47 -4.63
N GLU A 37 13.66 3.66 -3.35
CA GLU A 37 14.90 3.17 -2.74
C GLU A 37 14.95 1.64 -2.80
N TRP A 38 13.86 0.97 -2.38
CA TRP A 38 13.73 -0.49 -2.46
C TRP A 38 13.92 -1.03 -3.88
N ILE A 39 13.27 -0.44 -4.90
CA ILE A 39 13.47 -0.88 -6.30
C ILE A 39 14.91 -0.65 -6.77
N CYS A 40 15.55 0.44 -6.32
CA CYS A 40 16.92 0.74 -6.68
C CYS A 40 17.92 -0.24 -6.03
N GLU A 41 17.68 -0.63 -4.78
CA GLU A 41 18.49 -1.59 -4.03
C GLU A 41 18.38 -3.01 -4.62
N PHE A 42 17.17 -3.42 -5.01
CA PHE A 42 16.89 -4.77 -5.51
C PHE A 42 16.70 -4.84 -7.04
N ARG A 43 17.27 -3.89 -7.79
CA ARG A 43 17.04 -3.78 -9.24
C ARG A 43 17.48 -5.02 -10.04
N ASP A 44 18.60 -5.63 -9.66
CA ASP A 44 19.25 -6.73 -10.38
C ASP A 44 18.75 -8.12 -9.91
N GLU A 45 18.30 -8.23 -8.66
CA GLU A 45 17.84 -9.49 -8.04
C GLU A 45 16.31 -9.63 -8.05
N GLY A 46 15.59 -8.49 -8.06
CA GLY A 46 14.15 -8.44 -7.90
C GLY A 46 13.72 -8.47 -6.42
N PRO A 47 12.44 -8.16 -6.14
CA PRO A 47 11.93 -8.15 -4.78
C PRO A 47 11.73 -9.57 -4.25
N TYR A 48 11.94 -9.78 -2.95
CA TYR A 48 11.58 -11.05 -2.32
C TYR A 48 10.06 -11.23 -2.31
N GLY A 49 9.61 -12.48 -2.44
CA GLY A 49 8.19 -12.80 -2.48
C GLY A 49 7.42 -12.35 -1.22
N GLU A 50 8.08 -12.36 -0.07
CA GLU A 50 7.51 -11.91 1.21
C GLU A 50 7.26 -10.40 1.23
N ASP A 51 8.15 -9.59 0.68
CA ASP A 51 7.98 -8.14 0.59
C ASP A 51 6.84 -7.77 -0.37
N VAL A 52 6.70 -8.53 -1.47
CA VAL A 52 5.59 -8.38 -2.41
C VAL A 52 4.26 -8.72 -1.74
N ASP A 53 4.20 -9.78 -0.94
CA ASP A 53 2.99 -10.14 -0.18
C ASP A 53 2.65 -9.08 0.88
N ALA A 54 3.66 -8.57 1.58
CA ALA A 54 3.50 -7.47 2.54
C ALA A 54 2.95 -6.21 1.87
N LEU A 55 3.46 -5.86 0.68
CA LEU A 55 2.96 -4.75 -0.12
C LEU A 55 1.50 -4.96 -0.54
N ILE A 56 1.16 -6.15 -1.05
CA ILE A 56 -0.22 -6.50 -1.40
C ILE A 56 -1.13 -6.33 -0.19
N LYS A 57 -0.76 -6.92 0.95
CA LYS A 57 -1.53 -6.85 2.19
C LYS A 57 -1.72 -5.42 2.67
N TYR A 58 -0.68 -4.58 2.57
CA TYR A 58 -0.77 -3.16 2.84
C TYR A 58 -1.78 -2.47 1.91
N LEU A 59 -1.63 -2.62 0.60
CA LEU A 59 -2.50 -1.97 -0.38
C LEU A 59 -3.95 -2.43 -0.27
N ARG A 60 -4.20 -3.72 0.02
CA ARG A 60 -5.55 -4.22 0.33
C ARG A 60 -6.17 -3.44 1.48
N LYS A 61 -5.43 -3.23 2.57
CA LYS A 61 -5.90 -2.44 3.71
C LYS A 61 -6.12 -0.97 3.36
N VAL A 62 -5.29 -0.37 2.50
CA VAL A 62 -5.53 1.00 2.02
C VAL A 62 -6.84 1.09 1.23
N VAL A 63 -7.13 0.12 0.36
CA VAL A 63 -8.37 0.08 -0.42
C VAL A 63 -9.60 -0.20 0.45
N LEU A 64 -9.50 -1.12 1.41
CA LEU A 64 -10.63 -1.59 2.22
C LEU A 64 -10.87 -0.72 3.46
N GLU A 65 -9.82 -0.42 4.23
CA GLU A 65 -9.88 0.31 5.50
C GLU A 65 -9.80 1.83 5.27
N GLU A 66 -8.78 2.32 4.54
CA GLU A 66 -8.67 3.77 4.24
C GLU A 66 -9.65 4.21 3.14
N ARG A 67 -10.29 3.25 2.44
CA ARG A 67 -11.19 3.50 1.30
C ARG A 67 -10.53 4.32 0.19
N ASP A 68 -9.21 4.23 0.07
CA ASP A 68 -8.42 5.04 -0.85
C ASP A 68 -7.88 4.18 -2.00
N LEU A 69 -8.70 4.00 -3.03
CA LEU A 69 -8.28 3.27 -4.21
C LEU A 69 -7.25 4.08 -5.03
N GLY A 70 -7.40 5.41 -5.07
CA GLY A 70 -6.51 6.29 -5.82
C GLY A 70 -5.06 6.18 -5.33
N LYS A 71 -4.88 6.17 -4.00
CA LYS A 71 -3.57 5.91 -3.38
C LYS A 71 -3.01 4.56 -3.76
N ALA A 72 -3.82 3.50 -3.72
CA ALA A 72 -3.35 2.16 -4.05
C ALA A 72 -2.92 2.04 -5.52
N VAL A 73 -3.72 2.56 -6.45
CA VAL A 73 -3.38 2.61 -7.88
C VAL A 73 -2.15 3.49 -8.12
N GLY A 74 -2.07 4.65 -7.46
CA GLY A 74 -0.93 5.56 -7.57
C GLY A 74 0.38 4.97 -7.05
N VAL A 75 0.32 4.08 -6.06
CA VAL A 75 1.51 3.33 -5.59
C VAL A 75 1.91 2.27 -6.61
N VAL A 76 0.96 1.53 -7.18
CA VAL A 76 1.24 0.51 -8.20
C VAL A 76 1.82 1.12 -9.47
N SER A 77 1.21 2.19 -9.97
CA SER A 77 1.70 2.93 -11.14
C SER A 77 3.09 3.53 -10.87
N TRP A 78 3.36 3.99 -9.65
CA TRP A 78 4.69 4.44 -9.27
C TRP A 78 5.74 3.33 -9.30
N ILE A 79 5.43 2.14 -8.79
CA ILE A 79 6.33 0.98 -8.84
C ILE A 79 6.61 0.62 -10.30
N GLU A 80 5.57 0.58 -11.13
CA GLU A 80 5.69 0.29 -12.56
C GLU A 80 6.60 1.30 -13.26
N TYR A 81 6.38 2.60 -13.03
CA TYR A 81 7.23 3.67 -13.57
C TYR A 81 8.70 3.50 -13.16
N VAL A 82 8.98 3.38 -11.86
CA VAL A 82 10.37 3.29 -11.35
C VAL A 82 11.05 2.01 -11.82
N SER A 83 10.32 0.88 -11.84
CA SER A 83 10.84 -0.37 -12.36
C SER A 83 11.11 -0.28 -13.86
N SER A 84 10.22 0.35 -14.66
CA SER A 84 10.42 0.46 -16.10
C SER A 84 11.64 1.32 -16.47
N GLU A 85 12.04 2.26 -15.61
CA GLU A 85 13.27 3.04 -15.81
C GLU A 85 14.55 2.24 -15.48
N LYS A 86 14.45 1.13 -14.74
CA LYS A 86 15.61 0.45 -14.10
C LYS A 86 15.72 -1.05 -14.39
N ASP A 87 14.63 -1.69 -14.81
CA ASP A 87 14.50 -3.14 -14.97
C ASP A 87 14.53 -3.52 -16.47
N GLU A 88 15.73 -3.52 -17.03
CA GLU A 88 15.96 -3.89 -18.44
C GLU A 88 15.65 -5.38 -18.71
N ARG A 89 15.60 -6.21 -17.66
CA ARG A 89 15.43 -7.67 -17.72
C ARG A 89 13.99 -8.13 -17.48
N GLY A 90 13.08 -7.24 -17.09
CA GLY A 90 11.69 -7.59 -16.80
C GLY A 90 11.50 -8.40 -15.51
N ILE A 91 12.48 -8.41 -14.60
CA ILE A 91 12.45 -9.13 -13.32
C ILE A 91 11.29 -8.63 -12.46
N TRP A 92 11.00 -7.33 -12.52
CA TRP A 92 9.96 -6.66 -11.75
C TRP A 92 8.56 -6.83 -12.35
N THR A 93 8.46 -7.28 -13.60
CA THR A 93 7.16 -7.42 -14.29
C THR A 93 6.22 -8.40 -13.58
N THR A 94 6.74 -9.55 -13.14
CA THR A 94 5.95 -10.58 -12.44
C THR A 94 5.46 -10.12 -11.05
N PRO A 95 6.33 -9.59 -10.17
CA PRO A 95 5.87 -9.10 -8.88
C PRO A 95 4.89 -7.91 -9.02
N ILE A 96 5.10 -6.99 -9.96
CA ILE A 96 4.17 -5.88 -10.21
C ILE A 96 2.79 -6.38 -10.63
N LYS A 97 2.73 -7.40 -11.50
CA LYS A 97 1.46 -8.05 -11.87
C LYS A 97 0.76 -8.65 -10.65
N ARG A 98 1.49 -9.28 -9.72
CA ARG A 98 0.90 -9.78 -8.46
C ARG A 98 0.34 -8.65 -7.60
N VAL A 99 1.05 -7.52 -7.52
CA VAL A 99 0.57 -6.35 -6.77
C VAL A 99 -0.71 -5.78 -7.40
N ARG A 100 -0.76 -5.65 -8.74
CA ARG A 100 -1.97 -5.25 -9.49
C ARG A 100 -3.16 -6.15 -9.20
N ASP A 101 -2.95 -7.47 -9.25
CA ASP A 101 -4.00 -8.46 -8.98
C ASP A 101 -4.52 -8.34 -7.54
N GLY A 102 -3.62 -8.15 -6.57
CA GLY A 102 -3.98 -7.92 -5.17
C GLY A 102 -4.86 -6.68 -4.96
N VAL A 103 -4.53 -5.56 -5.61
CA VAL A 103 -5.32 -4.32 -5.55
C VAL A 103 -6.67 -4.47 -6.27
N ARG A 104 -6.69 -5.11 -7.43
CA ARG A 104 -7.93 -5.42 -8.16
C ARG A 104 -8.87 -6.30 -7.33
N GLY A 105 -8.33 -7.33 -6.69
CA GLY A 105 -9.07 -8.18 -5.76
C GLY A 105 -9.68 -7.37 -4.61
N ALA A 106 -8.91 -6.45 -4.01
CA ALA A 106 -9.41 -5.58 -2.95
C ALA A 106 -10.52 -4.63 -3.42
N ALA A 107 -10.38 -4.05 -4.61
CA ALA A 107 -11.37 -3.16 -5.18
C ALA A 107 -12.68 -3.90 -5.49
N ARG A 108 -12.58 -5.13 -5.99
CA ARG A 108 -13.72 -6.00 -6.27
C ARG A 108 -14.44 -6.42 -4.98
N GLU A 109 -13.68 -6.76 -3.94
CA GLU A 109 -14.19 -7.03 -2.58
C GLU A 109 -14.89 -5.80 -1.98
N ARG A 110 -14.40 -4.59 -2.29
CA ARG A 110 -15.06 -3.33 -1.91
C ARG A 110 -16.32 -3.02 -2.73
N GLY A 111 -16.57 -3.71 -3.85
CA GLY A 111 -17.68 -3.44 -4.76
C GLY A 111 -17.41 -2.32 -5.77
N LEU A 112 -16.16 -1.94 -6.00
CA LEU A 112 -15.77 -0.93 -6.99
C LEU A 112 -15.60 -1.49 -8.41
N GLY A 113 -15.70 -2.80 -8.60
CA GLY A 113 -15.54 -3.45 -9.90
C GLY A 113 -14.08 -3.76 -10.27
N ASP A 114 -13.81 -3.91 -11.58
CA ASP A 114 -12.48 -4.20 -12.10
C ASP A 114 -11.69 -2.90 -12.26
N VAL A 115 -10.55 -2.81 -11.57
CA VAL A 115 -9.69 -1.62 -11.62
C VAL A 115 -8.74 -1.75 -12.80
N VAL A 116 -8.83 -0.77 -13.69
CA VAL A 116 -7.89 -0.59 -14.80
C VAL A 116 -6.74 0.30 -14.31
N PHE A 117 -5.53 -0.15 -14.58
CA PHE A 117 -4.30 0.58 -14.31
C PHE A 117 -3.81 1.02 -15.68
N ASP A 118 -4.02 2.27 -16.04
CA ASP A 118 -3.53 2.90 -17.28
C ASP A 118 -2.04 3.28 -17.13
#